data_AF-A0A0G2EQR5-F1
#
_entry.id   AF-A0A0G2EQR5-F1
#
_cell.length_a   1.000
_cell.length_b   1.000
_cell.length_c   1.000
_cell.angle_alpha   90.00
_cell.angle_beta   90.00
_cell.angle_gamma   90.00
#
_symmetry.space_group_name_H-M   'P 1'
#
loop_
_entity.id
_entity.type
_entity.pdbx_description
1 polymer ?
#
loop_
_entity_poly.entity_id
_entity_poly.type
_entity_poly.pdbx_seq_one_letter_code
_entity_poly.pdbx_strand_id
1 'polypeptide(L)'
;MAVQAITNVKATSHKSRTTLAPWAIIKGKTVTSVTADLTGENMYHFLSKLIDIVLPRIKDWHGVRATTGDSSGNLTLGLDPEVVATFPEIEVNYDSYPPKMIPGAHITIHTSATTDKDARLLLSSIGIPFYGKIGD
;
A
#
# COMPACT_ATOMS: atom_id res chain seq x y z
N MET A 1 -7.49 -11.33 5.17
CA MET A 1 -7.73 -10.95 6.57
C MET A 1 -6.93 -9.70 6.93
N ALA A 2 -5.60 -9.70 6.83
CA ALA A 2 -4.78 -8.52 7.16
C ALA A 2 -5.25 -7.22 6.48
N VAL A 3 -5.39 -7.22 5.15
CA VAL A 3 -5.89 -6.04 4.40
C VAL A 3 -7.23 -5.55 4.95
N GLN A 4 -8.15 -6.45 5.24
CA GLN A 4 -9.48 -6.12 5.72
C GLN A 4 -9.47 -5.51 7.13
N ALA A 5 -8.58 -5.99 8.00
CA ALA A 5 -8.38 -5.45 9.34
C ALA A 5 -7.82 -4.03 9.29
N ILE A 6 -6.84 -3.79 8.41
CA ILE A 6 -6.19 -2.48 8.26
C ILE A 6 -7.15 -1.44 7.65
N THR A 7 -7.89 -1.81 6.60
CA THR A 7 -8.67 -0.88 5.78
C THR A 7 -10.13 -0.75 6.21
N ASN A 8 -10.64 -1.67 7.04
CA ASN A 8 -12.05 -1.78 7.42
C ASN A 8 -13.02 -1.89 6.21
N VAL A 9 -12.51 -2.33 5.06
CA VAL A 9 -13.28 -2.53 3.82
C VAL A 9 -13.16 -3.98 3.39
N LYS A 10 -14.28 -4.56 2.94
CA LYS A 10 -14.30 -5.92 2.41
C LYS A 10 -13.38 -6.03 1.19
N ALA A 11 -12.32 -6.80 1.35
CA ALA A 11 -11.32 -6.94 0.31
C ALA A 11 -11.79 -7.92 -0.79
N THR A 12 -11.47 -7.59 -2.04
CA THR A 12 -11.80 -8.37 -3.22
C THR A 12 -10.65 -9.31 -3.56
N SER A 13 -10.93 -10.61 -3.63
CA SER A 13 -9.94 -11.62 -4.01
C SER A 13 -9.81 -11.77 -5.52
N HIS A 14 -8.59 -11.74 -6.04
CA HIS A 14 -8.31 -11.93 -7.46
C HIS A 14 -7.67 -13.30 -7.71
N LYS A 15 -8.20 -14.00 -8.71
CA LYS A 15 -7.67 -15.28 -9.18
C LYS A 15 -6.68 -15.04 -10.33
N SER A 16 -5.75 -15.96 -10.51
CA SER A 16 -4.76 -15.87 -11.58
C SER A 16 -5.42 -15.84 -12.98
N ARG A 17 -4.93 -14.94 -13.83
CA ARG A 17 -5.39 -14.75 -15.22
C ARG A 17 -4.75 -15.74 -16.19
N THR A 18 -3.56 -16.20 -15.87
CA THR A 18 -2.72 -17.09 -16.70
C THR A 18 -2.23 -18.28 -15.87
N THR A 19 -1.86 -19.35 -16.57
CA THR A 19 -1.19 -20.51 -15.97
C THR A 19 0.29 -20.37 -16.22
N LEU A 20 1.11 -20.53 -15.18
CA LEU A 20 2.56 -20.53 -15.29
C LEU A 20 3.13 -21.67 -14.44
N ALA A 21 3.64 -22.70 -15.10
CA ALA A 21 4.17 -23.90 -14.44
C ALA A 21 5.37 -23.64 -13.51
N PRO A 22 6.36 -22.79 -13.87
CA PRO A 22 7.51 -22.55 -12.99
C PRO A 22 7.16 -21.94 -11.64
N TRP A 23 6.06 -21.20 -11.56
CA TRP A 23 5.57 -20.57 -10.33
C TRP A 23 4.40 -21.34 -9.70
N ALA A 24 4.10 -22.54 -10.21
CA ALA A 24 2.96 -23.36 -9.79
C ALA A 24 1.61 -22.61 -9.80
N ILE A 25 1.44 -21.65 -10.71
CA ILE A 25 0.21 -20.85 -10.84
C ILE A 25 -0.71 -21.53 -11.86
N ILE A 26 -1.95 -21.80 -11.46
CA ILE A 26 -2.98 -22.39 -12.33
C ILE A 26 -4.12 -21.40 -12.49
N LYS A 27 -4.40 -21.01 -13.75
CA LYS A 27 -5.46 -20.05 -14.11
C LYS A 27 -6.78 -20.40 -13.41
N GLY A 28 -7.36 -19.42 -12.73
CA GLY A 28 -8.68 -19.54 -12.10
C GLY A 28 -8.76 -20.39 -10.83
N LYS A 29 -7.67 -21.05 -10.40
CA LYS A 29 -7.60 -21.81 -9.15
C LYS A 29 -6.80 -21.09 -8.07
N THR A 30 -5.64 -20.55 -8.44
CA THR A 30 -4.77 -19.85 -7.49
C THR A 30 -5.32 -18.45 -7.21
N VAL A 31 -5.59 -18.13 -5.94
CA VAL A 31 -5.81 -16.74 -5.50
C VAL A 31 -4.44 -16.08 -5.42
N THR A 32 -4.24 -15.01 -6.19
CA THR A 32 -2.92 -14.40 -6.37
C THR A 32 -2.80 -13.09 -5.59
N SER A 33 -3.87 -12.32 -5.52
CA SER A 33 -3.87 -11.03 -4.84
C SER A 33 -5.22 -10.71 -4.22
N VAL A 34 -5.20 -9.74 -3.33
CA VAL A 34 -6.37 -9.17 -2.69
C VAL A 34 -6.26 -7.66 -2.78
N THR A 35 -7.34 -6.99 -3.13
CA THR A 35 -7.40 -5.53 -3.28
C THR A 35 -8.51 -4.97 -2.40
N ALA A 36 -8.29 -3.81 -1.81
CA ALA A 36 -9.33 -3.06 -1.12
C ALA A 36 -9.32 -1.61 -1.62
N ASP A 37 -10.43 -1.18 -2.21
CA ASP A 37 -10.61 0.18 -2.68
C ASP A 37 -11.18 1.05 -1.56
N LEU A 38 -10.48 2.12 -1.22
CA LEU A 38 -10.85 3.03 -0.13
C LEU A 38 -11.33 4.36 -0.69
N THR A 39 -12.47 4.84 -0.19
CA THR A 39 -13.02 6.17 -0.51
C THR A 39 -13.59 6.82 0.75
N GLY A 40 -13.73 8.16 0.73
CA GLY A 40 -14.33 8.91 1.83
C GLY A 40 -13.57 8.80 3.15
N GLU A 41 -14.29 8.61 4.25
CA GLU A 41 -13.74 8.65 5.61
C GLU A 41 -12.69 7.54 5.85
N ASN A 42 -12.97 6.31 5.42
CA ASN A 42 -12.07 5.17 5.60
C ASN A 42 -10.71 5.38 4.93
N MET A 43 -10.69 6.08 3.79
CA MET A 43 -9.47 6.45 3.09
C MET A 43 -8.62 7.41 3.93
N TYR A 44 -9.23 8.45 4.50
CA TYR A 44 -8.52 9.42 5.33
C TYR A 44 -8.01 8.80 6.63
N HIS A 45 -8.79 7.92 7.28
CA HIS A 45 -8.35 7.16 8.45
C HIS A 45 -7.16 6.25 8.12
N PHE A 46 -7.19 5.55 6.99
CA PHE A 46 -6.05 4.75 6.54
C PHE A 46 -4.81 5.62 6.29
N LEU A 47 -4.98 6.75 5.62
CA LEU A 47 -3.89 7.66 5.28
C LEU A 47 -3.25 8.29 6.52
N SER A 48 -4.03 8.72 7.50
CA SER A 48 -3.51 9.23 8.78
C SER A 48 -2.75 8.14 9.53
N LYS A 49 -3.30 6.92 9.67
CA LYS A 49 -2.55 5.80 10.29
C LYS A 49 -1.24 5.49 9.57
N LEU A 50 -1.25 5.54 8.24
CA LEU A 50 -0.05 5.32 7.44
C LEU A 50 1.01 6.37 7.78
N ILE A 51 0.65 7.66 7.74
CA ILE A 51 1.60 8.78 7.93
C ILE A 51 2.06 8.92 9.37
N ASP A 52 1.14 8.84 10.33
CA ASP A 52 1.41 9.16 11.73
C ASP A 52 2.02 8.00 12.51
N ILE A 53 1.75 6.75 12.10
CA ILE A 53 2.15 5.55 12.85
C ILE A 53 3.10 4.68 12.05
N VAL A 54 2.75 4.31 10.83
CA VAL A 54 3.46 3.25 10.09
C VAL A 54 4.75 3.77 9.47
N LEU A 55 4.70 4.86 8.71
CA LEU A 55 5.88 5.43 8.03
C LEU A 55 7.03 5.79 8.99
N PRO A 56 6.77 6.41 10.17
CA PRO A 56 7.84 6.74 11.12
C PRO A 56 8.48 5.52 11.79
N ARG A 57 7.78 4.37 11.82
CA ARG A 57 8.29 3.11 12.38
C ARG A 57 9.23 2.36 11.43
N ILE A 58 9.28 2.75 10.15
CA ILE A 58 10.18 2.11 9.19
C ILE A 58 11.61 2.56 9.46
N LYS A 59 12.47 1.60 9.81
CA LYS A 59 13.88 1.86 10.07
C LYS A 59 14.60 2.26 8.78
N ASP A 60 15.46 3.28 8.87
CA ASP A 60 16.29 3.80 7.77
C ASP A 60 15.47 4.24 6.52
N TRP A 61 14.20 4.60 6.71
CA TRP A 61 13.32 5.02 5.62
C TRP A 61 13.45 6.51 5.33
N HIS A 62 13.83 6.82 4.08
CA HIS A 62 14.10 8.19 3.64
C HIS A 62 12.85 8.86 3.04
N GLY A 63 11.77 8.10 2.82
CA GLY A 63 10.54 8.58 2.19
C GLY A 63 10.15 7.78 0.95
N VAL A 64 9.13 8.27 0.24
CA VAL A 64 8.74 7.76 -1.07
C VAL A 64 9.69 8.34 -2.13
N ARG A 65 10.05 7.54 -3.13
CA ARG A 65 10.95 8.00 -4.19
C ARG A 65 10.27 9.11 -5.01
N ALA A 66 10.95 10.23 -5.22
CA ALA A 66 10.40 11.37 -5.96
C ALA A 66 10.09 11.04 -7.44
N THR A 67 10.71 9.99 -8.01
CA THR A 67 10.45 9.52 -9.37
C THR A 67 9.19 8.65 -9.49
N THR A 68 8.48 8.39 -8.39
CA THR A 68 7.23 7.66 -8.41
C THR A 68 6.11 8.51 -9.01
N GLY A 69 5.33 7.90 -9.89
CA GLY A 69 4.17 8.51 -10.54
C GLY A 69 3.84 7.79 -11.85
N ASP A 70 2.62 7.94 -12.34
CA ASP A 70 2.16 7.43 -13.64
C ASP A 70 1.95 8.53 -14.69
N SER A 71 2.56 9.70 -14.48
CA SER A 71 2.40 10.93 -15.26
C SER A 71 0.99 11.53 -15.23
N SER A 72 0.04 10.93 -14.52
CA SER A 72 -1.36 11.34 -14.47
C SER A 72 -1.80 11.72 -13.06
N GLY A 73 -0.87 11.92 -12.12
CA GLY A 73 -1.18 12.32 -10.76
C GLY A 73 -1.50 11.16 -9.81
N ASN A 74 -1.23 9.90 -10.21
CA ASN A 74 -1.36 8.76 -9.32
C ASN A 74 0.02 8.32 -8.81
N LEU A 75 0.14 8.13 -7.50
CA LEU A 75 1.40 7.73 -6.88
C LEU A 75 1.27 6.38 -6.19
N THR A 76 2.28 5.53 -6.39
CA THR A 76 2.31 4.18 -5.80
C THR A 76 3.52 4.01 -4.90
N LEU A 77 3.28 3.60 -3.65
CA LEU A 77 4.34 3.16 -2.75
C LEU A 77 4.18 1.68 -2.41
N GLY A 78 5.31 1.00 -2.21
CA GLY A 78 5.37 -0.38 -1.74
C GLY A 78 5.73 -0.41 -0.26
N LEU A 79 5.08 -1.29 0.49
CA LEU A 79 5.39 -1.62 1.88
C LEU A 79 5.85 -3.07 1.97
N ASP A 80 6.97 -3.28 2.64
CA ASP A 80 7.46 -4.60 2.95
C ASP A 80 6.56 -5.29 4.01
N PRO A 81 6.52 -6.64 4.04
CA PRO A 81 5.74 -7.40 5.02
C PRO A 81 5.98 -6.98 6.47
N GLU A 82 7.22 -6.65 6.80
CA GLU A 82 7.62 -6.20 8.14
C GLU A 82 6.96 -4.85 8.49
N VAL A 83 6.86 -3.95 7.51
CA VAL A 83 6.20 -2.65 7.68
C VAL A 83 4.69 -2.85 7.80
N VAL A 84 4.10 -3.73 6.99
CA VAL A 84 2.66 -4.05 7.09
C VAL A 84 2.31 -4.64 8.46
N ALA A 85 3.23 -5.36 9.10
CA ALA A 85 3.02 -5.89 10.45
C ALA A 85 2.98 -4.80 11.54
N THR A 86 3.47 -3.58 11.27
CA THR A 86 3.47 -2.47 12.23
C THR A 86 2.13 -1.72 12.32
N PHE A 87 1.16 -2.05 11.46
CA PHE A 87 -0.18 -1.50 11.58
C PHE A 87 -0.82 -1.94 12.92
N PRO A 88 -1.43 -1.02 13.69
CA PRO A 88 -2.01 -1.35 14.99
C PRO A 88 -3.01 -2.52 14.96
N GLU A 89 -3.81 -2.61 13.90
CA GLU A 89 -4.80 -3.68 13.74
C GLU A 89 -4.19 -5.06 13.50
N ILE A 90 -2.94 -5.11 13.04
CA ILE A 90 -2.17 -6.35 12.88
C ILE A 90 -1.36 -6.65 14.13
N GLU A 91 -0.72 -5.63 14.71
CA GLU A 91 0.13 -5.73 15.89
C GLU A 91 -0.62 -6.34 17.09
N VAL A 92 -1.84 -5.88 17.37
CA VAL A 92 -2.66 -6.38 18.50
C VAL A 92 -2.98 -7.88 18.38
N ASN A 93 -3.11 -8.38 17.15
CA ASN A 93 -3.48 -9.77 16.87
C ASN A 93 -2.34 -10.52 16.16
N TYR A 94 -1.09 -10.10 16.35
CA TYR A 94 0.05 -10.65 15.62
C TYR A 94 0.17 -12.16 15.79
N ASP A 95 -0.03 -12.66 17.03
CA ASP A 95 -0.01 -14.07 17.38
C ASP A 95 -1.11 -14.91 16.71
N SER A 96 -2.19 -14.26 16.26
CA SER A 96 -3.28 -14.91 15.53
C SER A 96 -2.97 -15.12 14.04
N TYR A 97 -1.96 -14.44 13.50
CA TYR A 97 -1.54 -14.62 12.12
C TYR A 97 -0.47 -15.71 12.02
N PRO A 98 -0.57 -16.63 11.04
CA PRO A 98 0.48 -17.62 10.83
C PRO A 98 1.82 -16.95 10.52
N PRO A 99 2.94 -17.53 11.01
CA PRO A 99 4.26 -16.94 10.82
C PRO A 99 4.59 -16.81 9.34
N LYS A 100 5.13 -15.65 8.94
CA LYS A 100 5.49 -15.30 7.54
C LYS A 100 4.32 -15.25 6.55
N MET A 101 3.07 -15.16 7.03
CA MET A 101 1.89 -15.09 6.17
C MET A 101 1.37 -13.67 5.94
N ILE A 102 1.94 -12.66 6.63
CA ILE A 102 1.63 -11.25 6.38
C ILE A 102 2.25 -10.88 5.03
N PRO A 103 1.45 -10.47 4.02
CA PRO A 103 1.99 -10.06 2.74
C PRO A 103 2.52 -8.62 2.81
N GLY A 104 3.41 -8.27 1.89
CA GLY A 104 3.67 -6.87 1.56
C GLY A 104 2.44 -6.24 0.89
N ALA A 105 2.45 -4.92 0.74
CA ALA A 105 1.34 -4.18 0.16
C ALA A 105 1.83 -3.13 -0.83
N HIS A 106 1.10 -2.96 -1.93
CA HIS A 106 1.24 -1.78 -2.79
C HIS A 106 0.05 -0.87 -2.51
N ILE A 107 0.35 0.40 -2.23
CA ILE A 107 -0.64 1.43 -1.97
C ILE A 107 -0.58 2.40 -3.14
N THR A 108 -1.67 2.48 -3.89
CA THR A 108 -1.84 3.45 -4.97
C THR A 108 -2.76 4.56 -4.49
N ILE A 109 -2.25 5.79 -4.46
CA ILE A 109 -3.00 6.98 -4.10
C ILE A 109 -3.42 7.68 -5.38
N HIS A 110 -4.71 7.63 -5.65
CA HIS A 110 -5.34 8.35 -6.74
C HIS A 110 -5.68 9.76 -6.28
N THR A 111 -5.11 10.77 -6.94
CA THR A 111 -5.39 12.17 -6.62
C THR A 111 -6.18 12.83 -7.75
N SER A 112 -6.71 14.02 -7.49
CA SER A 112 -7.36 14.85 -8.52
C SER A 112 -6.36 15.66 -9.35
N ALA A 113 -5.06 15.54 -9.07
CA ALA A 113 -4.04 16.25 -9.82
C ALA A 113 -3.89 15.66 -11.23
N THR A 114 -3.53 16.51 -12.19
CA THR A 114 -3.26 16.08 -13.57
C THR A 114 -1.79 15.80 -13.84
N THR A 115 -0.91 16.25 -12.93
CA THR A 115 0.53 16.05 -13.03
C THR A 115 1.07 15.40 -11.76
N ASP A 116 2.11 14.60 -11.90
CA ASP A 116 2.78 13.96 -10.75
C ASP A 116 3.41 15.00 -9.82
N LYS A 117 3.80 16.16 -10.35
CA LYS A 117 4.35 17.27 -9.56
C LYS A 117 3.31 17.81 -8.57
N ASP A 118 2.10 18.06 -9.04
CA ASP A 118 1.01 18.59 -8.20
C ASP A 118 0.56 17.53 -7.19
N ALA A 119 0.49 16.26 -7.61
CA ALA A 119 0.18 15.16 -6.71
C ALA A 119 1.23 14.99 -5.60
N ARG A 120 2.53 15.11 -5.92
CA ARG A 120 3.62 15.09 -4.93
C ARG A 120 3.51 16.27 -3.96
N LEU A 121 3.19 17.47 -4.46
CA LEU A 121 3.02 18.65 -3.61
C LEU A 121 1.86 18.47 -2.63
N LEU A 122 0.73 17.93 -3.09
CA LEU A 122 -0.40 17.59 -2.25
C LEU A 122 -0.02 16.58 -1.17
N LEU A 123 0.58 15.45 -1.56
CA LEU A 123 0.96 14.39 -0.62
C LEU A 123 2.04 14.84 0.38
N SER A 124 2.97 15.68 -0.06
CA SER A 124 3.98 16.29 0.82
C SER A 124 3.34 17.23 1.83
N SER A 125 2.27 17.94 1.45
CA SER A 125 1.54 18.83 2.37
C SER A 125 0.72 18.05 3.40
N ILE A 126 0.29 16.83 3.06
CA ILE A 126 -0.42 15.93 3.97
C ILE A 126 0.55 15.20 4.92
N GLY A 127 1.85 15.18 4.63
CA GLY A 127 2.88 14.62 5.51
C GLY A 127 3.63 13.41 4.96
N ILE A 128 3.48 13.07 3.69
CA ILE A 128 4.30 12.02 3.05
C ILE A 128 5.67 12.60 2.68
N PRO A 129 6.78 12.10 3.25
CA PRO A 129 8.11 12.55 2.87
C PRO A 129 8.50 11.95 1.52
N PHE A 130 9.14 12.76 0.66
CA PHE A 130 9.71 12.32 -0.60
C PHE A 130 11.24 12.51 -0.61
N TYR A 131 11.96 11.58 -1.24
CA TYR A 131 13.42 11.68 -1.39
C TYR A 131 13.88 11.48 -2.83
N GLY A 132 15.07 12.04 -3.13
CA GLY A 132 15.70 11.96 -4.44
C GLY A 132 15.40 13.15 -5.34
N LYS A 133 15.93 13.12 -6.57
CA LYS A 133 15.68 14.18 -7.55
C LYS A 133 14.25 14.09 -8.06
N ILE A 134 13.55 15.22 -8.03
CA ILE A 134 12.27 15.39 -8.69
C ILE A 134 12.54 15.30 -10.20
N GLY A 135 11.95 14.29 -10.84
CA GLY A 135 11.84 14.29 -12.29
C GLY A 135 10.81 15.34 -12.67
N ASP A 136 11.24 16.32 -13.48
CA ASP A 136 10.35 17.27 -14.16
C ASP A 136 9.39 16.54 -15.10
#